data_AF-A0A9E5XAA1-F1
#
_entry.id   AF-A0A9E5XAA1-F1
#
_cell.length_a   1.000
_cell.length_b   1.000
_cell.length_c   1.000
_cell.angle_alpha   90.00
_cell.angle_beta   90.00
_cell.angle_gamma   90.00
#
_symmetry.space_group_name_H-M   'P 1'
#
loop_
_entity.id
_entity.type
_entity.pdbx_description
1 polymer ?
#
loop_
_entity_poly.entity_id
_entity_poly.type
_entity_poly.pdbx_seq_one_letter_code
_entity_poly.pdbx_strand_id
1 'polypeptide(L)'
;MVRCTETRLRLWVGGVVLLVMLAGCTPGDAASPTSSSASTTTAVTETSPTVTGTTSAGVLSDYGDSGVPFADVLPIPTLDPITGYGDFSGVSYYDVDWVEVTALEVQCANDQGYPVTVIPPGNGIGYNQVVLDQQNMALAVVSACWAGLHIPPSEPMTEEQVTEFYYQQVDTKACLEAEGYTVDDPPSLDTFIDSYMGGQDIWTAYNSVPRMSQADWYRIQELCPQP
;
A
#
# COMPACT_ATOMS: atom_id res chain seq x y z
N MET A 1 -39.34 -7.87 26.00
CA MET A 1 -40.26 -6.77 25.64
C MET A 1 -39.44 -5.49 25.52
N VAL A 2 -39.28 -4.97 24.31
CA VAL A 2 -38.51 -3.75 24.04
C VAL A 2 -39.37 -2.54 24.41
N ARG A 3 -38.84 -1.62 25.23
CA ARG A 3 -39.47 -0.32 25.51
C ARG A 3 -38.75 0.76 24.71
N CYS A 4 -39.45 1.38 23.76
CA CYS A 4 -38.95 2.54 23.05
C CYS A 4 -39.47 3.82 23.72
N THR A 5 -38.60 4.81 23.88
CA THR A 5 -38.95 6.11 24.46
C THR A 5 -38.73 7.19 23.41
N GLU A 6 -39.78 7.93 23.04
CA GLU A 6 -39.68 8.99 22.05
C GLU A 6 -39.08 10.26 22.67
N THR A 7 -38.01 10.78 22.08
CA THR A 7 -37.43 12.08 22.43
C THR A 7 -37.55 13.02 21.24
N ARG A 8 -38.19 14.18 21.42
CA ARG A 8 -38.39 15.17 20.36
C ARG A 8 -37.41 16.33 20.53
N LEU A 9 -36.55 16.53 19.54
CA LEU A 9 -35.62 17.66 19.48
C LEU A 9 -36.14 18.71 18.48
N ARG A 10 -36.16 19.99 18.88
CA ARG A 10 -36.50 21.11 17.99
C ARG A 10 -35.23 21.91 17.70
N LEU A 11 -34.88 22.02 16.43
CA LEU A 11 -33.76 22.83 15.95
C LEU A 11 -34.30 24.00 15.11
N TRP A 12 -33.72 25.18 15.34
CA TRP A 12 -34.03 26.40 14.60
C TRP A 12 -32.85 26.72 13.67
N VAL A 13 -33.11 26.72 12.36
CA VAL A 13 -32.13 27.16 11.35
C VAL A 13 -32.85 28.08 10.38
N GLY A 14 -32.39 29.34 10.28
CA GLY A 14 -32.85 30.28 9.26
C GLY A 14 -34.36 30.58 9.27
N GLY A 15 -35.03 30.57 10.43
CA GLY A 15 -36.46 30.88 10.54
C GLY A 15 -37.40 29.72 10.23
N VAL A 16 -36.87 28.54 9.91
CA VAL A 16 -37.65 27.32 9.68
C VAL A 16 -37.44 26.35 10.85
N VAL A 17 -38.52 25.84 11.42
CA VAL A 17 -38.49 24.82 12.47
C VAL A 17 -38.44 23.45 11.79
N LEU A 18 -37.26 22.81 11.83
CA LEU A 18 -37.09 21.45 11.38
C LEU A 18 -37.34 20.50 12.57
N LEU A 19 -38.31 19.59 12.41
CA LEU A 19 -38.65 18.59 13.43
C LEU A 19 -38.00 17.26 13.03
N VAL A 20 -36.91 16.90 13.70
CA VAL A 20 -36.18 15.66 13.44
C VAL A 20 -36.63 14.61 14.46
N MET A 21 -37.19 13.50 13.96
CA MET A 21 -37.57 12.35 14.77
C MET A 21 -36.42 11.34 14.76
N LEU A 22 -35.74 11.16 15.90
CA LEU A 22 -34.72 10.13 16.07
C LEU A 22 -35.32 8.99 16.90
N ALA A 23 -35.50 7.82 16.27
CA ALA A 23 -35.88 6.60 16.95
C ALA A 23 -34.61 5.85 17.41
N GLY A 24 -34.26 5.97 18.69
CA GLY A 24 -33.20 5.19 19.31
C GLY A 24 -33.77 3.97 20.02
N CYS A 25 -33.43 2.77 19.56
CA CYS A 25 -33.66 1.53 20.29
C CYS A 25 -32.37 1.13 21.00
N THR A 26 -32.33 1.20 22.33
CA THR A 26 -31.22 0.62 23.12
C THR A 26 -31.43 -0.89 23.25
N PRO A 27 -30.45 -1.73 22.90
CA PRO A 27 -30.53 -3.17 23.11
C PRO A 27 -30.57 -3.47 24.62
N GLY A 28 -31.56 -4.26 25.03
CA GLY A 28 -31.67 -4.76 26.40
C GLY A 28 -30.67 -5.90 26.64
N ASP A 29 -30.03 -5.86 27.81
CA ASP A 29 -29.09 -6.88 28.30
C ASP A 29 -29.71 -8.29 28.18
N ALA A 30 -29.19 -9.07 27.23
CA ALA A 30 -29.47 -10.48 27.12
C ALA A 30 -28.46 -11.25 27.98
N ALA A 31 -28.99 -12.07 28.89
CA ALA A 31 -28.24 -12.94 29.78
C ALA A 31 -27.23 -13.82 29.01
N SER A 32 -26.03 -13.95 29.60
CA SER A 32 -24.91 -14.74 29.10
C SER A 32 -25.27 -16.23 28.93
N PRO A 33 -24.99 -16.85 27.78
CA PRO A 33 -24.90 -18.29 27.68
C PRO A 33 -23.49 -18.75 28.11
N THR A 34 -23.45 -19.68 29.04
CA THR A 34 -22.25 -20.45 29.40
C THR A 34 -21.88 -21.34 28.21
N SER A 35 -20.88 -20.95 27.43
CA SER A 35 -20.32 -21.76 26.34
C SER A 35 -19.11 -22.54 26.85
N SER A 36 -19.27 -23.86 26.93
CA SER A 36 -18.17 -24.82 27.09
C SER A 36 -17.35 -24.87 25.80
N SER A 37 -16.12 -24.36 25.83
CA SER A 37 -15.16 -24.52 24.73
C SER A 37 -14.56 -25.93 24.77
N ALA A 38 -14.93 -26.77 23.80
CA ALA A 38 -14.14 -27.92 23.42
C ALA A 38 -12.97 -27.43 22.55
N SER A 39 -11.74 -27.60 23.04
CA SER A 39 -10.53 -27.33 22.26
C SER A 39 -10.34 -28.42 21.22
N THR A 40 -10.69 -28.12 19.97
CA THR A 40 -10.23 -28.89 18.82
C THR A 40 -8.86 -28.34 18.42
N THR A 41 -7.81 -29.06 18.76
CA THR A 41 -6.44 -28.80 18.29
C THR A 41 -6.36 -29.22 16.83
N THR A 42 -6.55 -28.27 15.91
CA THR A 42 -6.20 -28.46 14.50
C THR A 42 -4.69 -28.29 14.40
N ALA A 43 -3.98 -29.37 14.12
CA ALA A 43 -2.55 -29.34 13.82
C ALA A 43 -2.35 -28.52 12.54
N VAL A 44 -1.73 -27.34 12.68
CA VAL A 44 -1.23 -26.57 11.55
C VAL A 44 0.03 -27.28 11.09
N THR A 45 0.01 -27.82 9.87
CA THR A 45 1.21 -28.37 9.23
C THR A 45 2.14 -27.21 8.92
N GLU A 46 3.10 -26.99 9.80
CA GLU A 46 4.20 -26.03 9.67
C GLU A 46 5.04 -26.45 8.46
N THR A 47 4.73 -25.87 7.30
CA THR A 47 5.47 -26.11 6.06
C THR A 47 6.55 -25.03 6.02
N SER A 48 7.70 -25.31 6.65
CA SER A 48 8.84 -24.40 6.54
C SER A 48 9.25 -24.25 5.07
N PRO A 49 9.49 -23.03 4.59
CA PRO A 49 9.94 -22.80 3.22
C PRO A 49 11.26 -23.53 2.97
N THR A 50 11.35 -24.21 1.82
CA THR A 50 12.57 -24.91 1.42
C THR A 50 13.59 -23.88 0.93
N VAL A 51 14.74 -23.79 1.60
CA VAL A 51 15.84 -22.93 1.18
C VAL A 51 16.62 -23.63 0.08
N THR A 52 16.32 -23.29 -1.18
CA THR A 52 17.10 -23.77 -2.32
C THR A 52 18.32 -22.87 -2.47
N GLY A 53 19.43 -23.25 -1.83
CA GLY A 53 20.65 -22.44 -1.78
C GLY A 53 21.31 -22.24 -3.15
N THR A 54 21.00 -21.12 -3.81
CA THR A 54 21.81 -20.56 -4.90
C THR A 54 22.01 -19.08 -4.59
N THR A 55 23.23 -18.70 -4.20
CA THR A 55 23.57 -17.29 -3.94
C THR A 55 23.61 -16.52 -5.25
N SER A 56 22.51 -15.85 -5.59
CA SER A 56 22.47 -14.87 -6.66
C SER A 56 23.03 -13.54 -6.14
N ALA A 57 24.03 -12.98 -6.80
CA ALA A 57 24.44 -11.61 -6.57
C ALA A 57 23.32 -10.69 -7.07
N GLY A 58 22.41 -10.28 -6.19
CA GLY A 58 21.38 -9.29 -6.50
C GLY A 58 22.06 -7.97 -6.87
N VAL A 59 21.92 -7.56 -8.12
CA VAL A 59 22.33 -6.22 -8.57
C VAL A 59 21.31 -5.24 -8.01
N LEU A 60 21.53 -4.78 -6.78
CA LEU A 60 20.90 -3.58 -6.26
C LEU A 60 21.45 -2.41 -7.07
N SER A 61 20.72 -2.04 -8.12
CA SER A 61 21.08 -0.92 -8.97
C SER A 61 20.90 0.38 -8.18
N ASP A 62 22.04 0.99 -7.88
CA ASP A 62 22.25 2.44 -7.84
C ASP A 62 21.33 3.25 -6.92
N TYR A 63 21.61 3.20 -5.61
CA TYR A 63 21.15 4.21 -4.67
C TYR A 63 22.35 4.78 -3.89
N GLY A 64 22.95 5.82 -4.47
CA GLY A 64 23.66 6.88 -3.75
C GLY A 64 24.94 6.51 -2.99
N ASP A 65 26.06 6.72 -3.68
CA ASP A 65 27.35 7.25 -3.20
C ASP A 65 27.48 7.53 -1.69
N SER A 66 27.47 6.47 -0.90
CA SER A 66 27.95 6.47 0.47
C SER A 66 29.17 5.56 0.44
N GLY A 67 30.37 6.13 0.55
CA GLY A 67 31.66 5.44 0.43
C GLY A 67 31.95 4.35 1.46
N VAL A 68 30.93 3.64 1.96
CA VAL A 68 31.07 2.34 2.61
C VAL A 68 31.40 1.30 1.52
N PRO A 69 32.53 0.60 1.62
CA PRO A 69 32.82 -0.49 0.71
C PRO A 69 31.72 -1.55 0.83
N PHE A 70 30.94 -1.75 -0.24
CA PHE A 70 29.85 -2.73 -0.39
C PHE A 70 30.29 -4.21 -0.23
N ALA A 71 31.51 -4.49 0.23
CA ALA A 71 32.10 -5.82 0.23
C ALA A 71 31.46 -6.79 1.24
N ASP A 72 30.68 -6.30 2.21
CA ASP A 72 30.10 -7.12 3.28
C ASP A 72 28.56 -7.14 3.31
N VAL A 73 27.89 -6.83 2.19
CA VAL A 73 26.44 -7.12 2.09
C VAL A 73 26.30 -8.64 1.91
N LEU A 74 25.92 -9.33 3.00
CA LEU A 74 25.65 -10.76 2.94
C LEU A 74 24.59 -11.04 1.85
N PRO A 75 24.81 -12.04 0.97
CA PRO A 75 23.86 -12.35 -0.08
C PRO A 75 22.49 -12.70 0.53
N ILE A 76 21.44 -12.09 -0.01
CA ILE A 76 20.06 -12.40 0.38
C ILE A 76 19.78 -13.84 -0.07
N PRO A 77 19.29 -14.72 0.84
CA PRO A 77 18.89 -16.07 0.46
C PRO A 77 17.82 -16.06 -0.64
N THR A 78 17.94 -16.96 -1.61
CA THR A 78 16.87 -17.21 -2.59
C THR A 78 15.91 -18.26 -2.03
N LEU A 79 14.62 -17.96 -2.05
CA LEU A 79 13.55 -18.88 -1.66
C LEU A 79 12.66 -19.17 -2.88
N ASP A 80 12.04 -20.35 -2.90
CA ASP A 80 11.03 -20.66 -3.91
C ASP A 80 9.78 -19.78 -3.70
N PRO A 81 9.03 -19.42 -4.76
CA PRO A 81 7.82 -18.59 -4.64
C PRO A 81 6.81 -19.16 -3.64
N ILE A 82 6.35 -18.31 -2.72
CA ILE A 82 5.35 -18.67 -1.71
C ILE A 82 3.97 -18.33 -2.27
N THR A 83 3.24 -19.36 -2.69
CA THR A 83 1.91 -19.22 -3.32
C THR A 83 0.78 -19.30 -2.30
N GLY A 84 -0.45 -18.97 -2.74
CA GLY A 84 -1.68 -19.11 -1.93
C GLY A 84 -2.23 -17.81 -1.33
N TYR A 85 -1.59 -16.67 -1.60
CA TYR A 85 -2.01 -15.35 -1.13
C TYR A 85 -2.71 -14.51 -2.22
N GLY A 86 -2.63 -14.90 -3.49
CA GLY A 86 -3.22 -14.18 -4.62
C GLY A 86 -2.60 -14.66 -5.93
N ASP A 87 -3.18 -14.23 -7.05
CA ASP A 87 -2.65 -14.50 -8.39
C ASP A 87 -3.09 -13.38 -9.35
N PHE A 88 -2.12 -12.63 -9.87
CA PHE A 88 -2.31 -11.50 -10.77
C PHE A 88 -1.95 -11.84 -12.23
N SER A 89 -1.70 -13.11 -12.56
CA SER A 89 -1.25 -13.52 -13.91
C SER A 89 -2.24 -13.22 -15.04
N GLY A 90 -3.50 -12.92 -14.73
CA GLY A 90 -4.53 -12.51 -15.69
C GLY A 90 -4.83 -11.00 -15.73
N VAL A 91 -4.09 -10.20 -14.97
CA VAL A 91 -4.28 -8.75 -14.85
C VAL A 91 -3.19 -8.03 -15.66
N SER A 92 -3.51 -6.92 -16.31
CA SER A 92 -2.49 -6.04 -16.92
C SER A 92 -1.67 -5.39 -15.82
N TYR A 93 -0.37 -5.16 -16.01
CA TYR A 93 0.47 -4.47 -15.03
C TYR A 93 -0.12 -3.13 -14.57
N TYR A 94 -0.77 -2.42 -15.49
CA TYR A 94 -1.40 -1.12 -15.23
C TYR A 94 -2.75 -1.20 -14.52
N ASP A 95 -3.38 -2.38 -14.49
CA ASP A 95 -4.67 -2.62 -13.83
C ASP A 95 -4.51 -3.32 -12.47
N VAL A 96 -3.26 -3.56 -12.03
CA VAL A 96 -2.97 -4.16 -10.73
C VAL A 96 -3.34 -3.19 -9.61
N ASP A 97 -4.16 -3.64 -8.66
CA ASP A 97 -4.38 -2.94 -7.39
C ASP A 97 -3.14 -3.12 -6.49
N TRP A 98 -2.24 -2.14 -6.52
CA TRP A 98 -1.00 -2.18 -5.76
C TRP A 98 -1.20 -2.13 -4.24
N VAL A 99 -2.34 -1.62 -3.76
CA VAL A 99 -2.69 -1.63 -2.33
C VAL A 99 -3.07 -3.05 -1.92
N GLU A 100 -3.84 -3.76 -2.76
CA GLU A 100 -4.15 -5.18 -2.56
C GLU A 100 -2.87 -6.03 -2.59
N VAL A 101 -2.01 -5.86 -3.60
CA VAL A 101 -0.71 -6.56 -3.69
C VAL A 101 0.11 -6.41 -2.41
N THR A 102 0.28 -5.17 -1.94
CA THR A 102 1.06 -4.90 -0.73
C THR A 102 0.43 -5.53 0.50
N ALA A 103 -0.90 -5.50 0.62
CA ALA A 103 -1.61 -6.13 1.74
C ALA A 103 -1.42 -7.66 1.75
N LEU A 104 -1.49 -8.30 0.59
CA LEU A 104 -1.28 -9.75 0.43
C LEU A 104 0.17 -10.16 0.70
N GLU A 105 1.13 -9.36 0.25
CA GLU A 105 2.55 -9.57 0.52
C GLU A 105 2.88 -9.45 2.02
N VAL A 106 2.32 -8.44 2.69
CA VAL A 106 2.43 -8.27 4.15
C VAL A 106 1.77 -9.43 4.89
N GLN A 107 0.59 -9.89 4.44
CA GLN A 107 -0.07 -11.06 5.02
C GLN A 107 0.82 -12.31 4.90
N CYS A 108 1.37 -12.56 3.71
CA CYS A 108 2.27 -13.68 3.46
C CYS A 108 3.50 -13.65 4.38
N ALA A 109 4.20 -12.52 4.45
CA ALA A 109 5.38 -12.39 5.29
C ALA A 109 5.07 -12.58 6.80
N ASN A 110 3.92 -12.06 7.27
CA ASN A 110 3.47 -12.26 8.65
C ASN A 110 3.18 -13.73 8.97
N ASP A 111 2.53 -14.45 8.05
CA ASP A 111 2.26 -15.89 8.20
C ASP A 111 3.53 -16.75 8.18
N GLN A 112 4.61 -16.26 7.53
CA GLN A 112 5.95 -16.85 7.60
C GLN A 112 6.74 -16.44 8.86
N GLY A 113 6.13 -15.70 9.79
CA GLY A 113 6.72 -15.30 11.07
C GLY A 113 7.56 -14.02 11.03
N TYR A 114 7.47 -13.23 9.96
CA TYR A 114 8.15 -11.94 9.85
C TYR A 114 7.17 -10.78 10.04
N PRO A 115 7.21 -10.08 11.19
CA PRO A 115 6.24 -9.04 11.50
C PRO A 115 6.50 -7.78 10.68
N VAL A 116 6.03 -7.75 9.44
CA VAL A 116 6.08 -6.56 8.58
C VAL A 116 4.72 -5.85 8.58
N THR A 117 4.72 -4.55 8.29
CA THR A 117 3.50 -3.73 8.31
C THR A 117 3.33 -2.99 7.00
N VAL A 118 2.08 -2.76 6.58
CA VAL A 118 1.81 -1.84 5.47
C VAL A 118 2.14 -0.41 5.90
N ILE A 119 2.90 0.30 5.07
CA ILE A 119 3.17 1.74 5.22
C ILE A 119 2.03 2.51 4.53
N PRO A 120 1.31 3.41 5.24
CA PRO A 120 0.33 4.29 4.61
C PRO A 120 0.97 5.12 3.48
N PRO A 121 0.30 5.30 2.33
CA PRO A 121 -1.13 5.06 2.06
C PRO A 121 -1.49 3.62 1.68
N GLY A 122 -0.55 2.68 1.61
CA GLY A 122 -0.87 1.27 1.32
C GLY A 122 0.06 0.56 0.35
N ASN A 123 1.04 1.26 -0.23
CA ASN A 123 1.90 0.76 -1.31
C ASN A 123 3.36 0.51 -0.88
N GLY A 124 3.62 0.39 0.43
CA GLY A 124 4.95 0.13 0.96
C GLY A 124 4.95 -0.85 2.13
N ILE A 125 6.09 -1.48 2.37
CA ILE A 125 6.29 -2.46 3.44
C ILE A 125 7.30 -1.92 4.46
N GLY A 126 6.90 -1.89 5.72
CA GLY A 126 7.70 -1.47 6.86
C GLY A 126 8.30 -2.67 7.61
N TYR A 127 9.61 -2.59 7.86
CA TYR A 127 10.40 -3.62 8.56
C TYR A 127 10.77 -3.23 9.99
N ASN A 128 10.18 -2.16 10.54
CA ASN A 128 10.54 -1.62 11.85
C ASN A 128 10.27 -2.57 13.02
N GLN A 129 9.44 -3.60 12.85
CA GLN A 129 9.20 -4.64 13.86
C GLN A 129 10.07 -5.90 13.66
N VAL A 130 10.85 -5.96 12.57
CA VAL A 130 11.78 -7.07 12.30
C VAL A 130 13.12 -6.76 12.97
N VAL A 131 13.62 -7.68 13.81
CA VAL A 131 14.93 -7.52 14.45
C VAL A 131 16.05 -7.52 13.40
N LEU A 132 17.11 -6.75 13.64
CA LEU A 132 18.17 -6.50 12.65
C LEU A 132 18.76 -7.79 12.03
N ASP A 133 19.04 -8.79 12.86
CA ASP A 133 19.62 -10.07 12.43
C ASP A 133 18.69 -10.89 11.51
N GLN A 134 17.39 -10.56 11.46
CA GLN A 134 16.39 -11.23 10.64
C GLN A 134 16.05 -10.47 9.36
N GLN A 135 16.50 -9.22 9.19
CA GLN A 135 16.07 -8.39 8.06
C GLN A 135 16.39 -9.01 6.69
N ASN A 136 17.56 -9.63 6.52
CA ASN A 136 17.91 -10.30 5.26
C ASN A 136 16.96 -11.47 4.94
N MET A 137 16.54 -12.23 5.96
CA MET A 137 15.61 -13.32 5.75
C MET A 137 14.17 -12.81 5.54
N ALA A 138 13.78 -11.73 6.23
CA ALA A 138 12.50 -11.07 5.99
C ALA A 138 12.40 -10.54 4.54
N LEU A 139 13.47 -9.94 4.02
CA LEU A 139 13.56 -9.52 2.62
C LEU A 139 13.44 -10.71 1.66
N ALA A 140 14.12 -11.82 1.94
CA ALA A 140 14.02 -13.04 1.13
C ALA A 140 12.58 -13.59 1.11
N VAL A 141 11.90 -13.59 2.26
CA VAL A 141 10.49 -14.02 2.37
C VAL A 141 9.56 -13.09 1.62
N VAL A 142 9.68 -11.78 1.81
CA VAL A 142 8.88 -10.77 1.10
C VAL A 142 9.06 -10.94 -0.42
N SER A 143 10.30 -11.11 -0.90
CA SER A 143 10.58 -11.39 -2.31
C SER A 143 9.94 -12.68 -2.82
N ALA A 144 9.90 -13.74 -2.01
CA ALA A 144 9.24 -14.99 -2.37
C ALA A 144 7.71 -14.88 -2.36
N CYS A 145 7.14 -14.10 -1.44
CA CYS A 145 5.73 -13.75 -1.42
C CYS A 145 5.35 -12.98 -2.69
N TRP A 146 6.10 -11.94 -3.05
CA TRP A 146 5.92 -11.20 -4.32
C TRP A 146 5.95 -12.11 -5.55
N ALA A 147 6.95 -12.99 -5.63
CA ALA A 147 7.06 -13.94 -6.73
C ALA A 147 5.85 -14.89 -6.82
N GLY A 148 5.28 -15.28 -5.67
CA GLY A 148 4.10 -16.15 -5.60
C GLY A 148 2.78 -15.49 -5.99
N LEU A 149 2.74 -14.15 -6.07
CA LEU A 149 1.58 -13.39 -6.56
C LEU A 149 1.46 -13.39 -8.09
N HIS A 150 2.48 -13.87 -8.82
CA HIS A 150 2.49 -13.92 -10.30
C HIS A 150 2.12 -12.58 -10.97
N ILE A 151 2.62 -11.48 -10.42
CA ILE A 151 2.42 -10.14 -10.98
C ILE A 151 3.02 -10.09 -12.39
N PRO A 152 2.28 -9.60 -13.40
CA PRO A 152 2.81 -9.48 -14.75
C PRO A 152 4.07 -8.62 -14.78
N PRO A 153 5.02 -8.87 -15.70
CA PRO A 153 6.15 -7.98 -15.87
C PRO A 153 5.67 -6.57 -16.25
N SER A 154 6.41 -5.55 -15.83
CA SER A 154 6.18 -4.20 -16.33
C SER A 154 6.41 -4.14 -17.84
N GLU A 155 5.48 -3.54 -18.56
CA GLU A 155 5.56 -3.28 -20.00
C GLU A 155 5.58 -1.76 -20.20
N PRO A 156 6.24 -1.20 -21.23
CA PRO A 156 6.15 0.24 -21.50
C PRO A 156 4.70 0.69 -21.74
N MET A 157 4.32 1.86 -21.20
CA MET A 157 3.00 2.45 -21.47
C MET A 157 2.85 2.74 -22.97
N THR A 158 1.64 2.59 -23.49
CA THR A 158 1.26 3.12 -24.81
C THR A 158 1.17 4.64 -24.78
N GLU A 159 1.21 5.29 -25.94
CA GLU A 159 1.04 6.75 -26.02
C GLU A 159 -0.29 7.24 -25.42
N GLU A 160 -1.35 6.45 -25.57
CA GLU A 160 -2.66 6.72 -24.98
C GLU A 160 -2.59 6.65 -23.44
N GLN A 161 -1.91 5.66 -22.88
CA GLN A 161 -1.69 5.54 -21.43
C GLN A 161 -0.80 6.67 -20.90
N VAL A 162 0.24 7.07 -21.62
CA VAL A 162 1.09 8.22 -21.25
C VAL A 162 0.28 9.53 -21.27
N THR A 163 -0.64 9.66 -22.23
CA THR A 163 -1.55 10.81 -22.30
C THR A 163 -2.48 10.86 -21.09
N GLU A 164 -3.05 9.72 -20.70
CA GLU A 164 -3.87 9.63 -19.50
C GLU A 164 -3.06 9.96 -18.24
N PHE A 165 -1.87 9.37 -18.11
CA PHE A 165 -0.95 9.64 -17.01
C PHE A 165 -0.59 11.13 -16.90
N TYR A 166 -0.35 11.81 -18.02
CA TYR A 166 -0.13 13.27 -18.03
C TYR A 166 -1.31 14.03 -17.41
N TYR A 167 -2.56 13.72 -17.78
CA TYR A 167 -3.72 14.41 -17.23
C TYR A 167 -3.92 14.10 -15.74
N GLN A 168 -3.67 12.86 -15.31
CA GLN A 168 -3.70 12.51 -13.89
C GLN A 168 -2.66 13.30 -13.08
N GLN A 169 -1.47 13.54 -13.65
CA GLN A 169 -0.45 14.39 -13.02
C GLN A 169 -0.89 15.86 -12.96
N VAL A 170 -1.56 16.38 -13.99
CA VAL A 170 -2.14 17.73 -13.97
C VAL A 170 -3.24 17.86 -12.90
N ASP A 171 -4.09 16.85 -12.75
CA ASP A 171 -5.10 16.82 -11.68
C ASP A 171 -4.45 16.76 -10.29
N THR A 172 -3.40 15.96 -10.14
CA THR A 172 -2.61 15.88 -8.91
C THR A 172 -1.96 17.22 -8.55
N LYS A 173 -1.42 17.94 -9.55
CA LYS A 173 -0.93 19.32 -9.37
C LYS A 173 -2.02 20.22 -8.82
N ALA A 174 -3.22 20.20 -9.41
CA ALA A 174 -4.33 21.03 -8.95
C ALA A 174 -4.72 20.72 -7.49
N CYS A 175 -4.69 19.45 -7.10
CA CYS A 175 -4.90 19.05 -5.71
C CYS A 175 -3.81 19.61 -4.77
N LEU A 176 -2.54 19.45 -5.14
CA LEU A 176 -1.41 19.97 -4.35
C LEU A 176 -1.46 21.49 -4.19
N GLU A 177 -1.80 22.22 -5.25
CA GLU A 177 -1.98 23.68 -5.19
C GLU A 177 -3.14 24.08 -4.27
N ALA A 178 -4.23 23.31 -4.25
CA ALA A 178 -5.35 23.53 -3.33
C ALA A 178 -4.96 23.30 -1.86
N GLU A 179 -4.03 22.38 -1.59
CA GLU A 179 -3.43 22.14 -0.27
C GLU A 179 -2.33 23.17 0.09
N GLY A 180 -2.05 24.14 -0.81
CA GLY A 180 -1.13 25.25 -0.56
C GLY A 180 0.32 25.01 -0.98
N TYR A 181 0.60 23.93 -1.72
CA TYR A 181 1.92 23.70 -2.29
C TYR A 181 2.12 24.53 -3.56
N THR A 182 3.37 24.96 -3.80
CA THR A 182 3.77 25.53 -5.10
C THR A 182 4.35 24.41 -5.94
N VAL A 183 3.73 24.12 -7.07
CA VAL A 183 4.13 23.07 -8.01
C VAL A 183 4.49 23.72 -9.34
N ASP A 184 5.60 23.30 -9.95
CA ASP A 184 6.02 23.83 -11.24
C ASP A 184 4.99 23.53 -12.34
N ASP A 185 4.89 24.42 -13.32
CA ASP A 185 3.99 24.22 -14.45
C ASP A 185 4.38 22.98 -15.27
N PRO A 186 3.40 22.17 -15.72
CA PRO A 186 3.69 21.01 -16.54
C PRO A 186 4.24 21.44 -17.92
N PRO A 187 5.08 20.60 -18.56
CA PRO A 187 5.41 20.77 -19.96
C PRO A 187 4.16 20.60 -20.84
N SER A 188 4.26 20.88 -22.15
CA SER A 188 3.17 20.50 -23.06
C SER A 188 3.01 18.98 -23.11
N LEU A 189 1.81 18.50 -23.46
CA LEU A 189 1.52 17.07 -23.62
C LEU A 189 2.51 16.40 -24.57
N ASP A 190 2.77 16.99 -25.74
CA ASP A 190 3.73 16.44 -26.71
C ASP A 190 5.14 16.31 -26.12
N THR A 191 5.61 17.33 -25.38
CA THR A 191 6.93 17.27 -24.73
C THR A 191 6.97 16.22 -23.62
N PHE A 192 5.87 16.02 -22.89
CA PHE A 192 5.76 14.98 -21.89
C PHE A 192 5.83 13.58 -22.51
N ILE A 193 5.06 13.33 -23.57
CA ILE A 193 5.06 12.07 -24.31
C ILE A 193 6.45 11.78 -24.87
N ASP A 194 7.08 12.76 -25.52
CA ASP A 194 8.43 12.61 -26.07
C ASP A 194 9.45 12.27 -24.99
N SER A 195 9.36 12.93 -23.82
CA SER A 195 10.26 12.66 -22.69
C SER A 195 10.07 11.26 -22.13
N TYR A 196 8.82 10.82 -21.94
CA TYR A 196 8.49 9.49 -21.43
C TYR A 196 8.97 8.40 -22.40
N MET A 197 8.60 8.51 -23.68
CA MET A 197 8.94 7.52 -24.70
C MET A 197 10.44 7.52 -25.04
N GLY A 198 11.11 8.66 -24.86
CA GLY A 198 12.55 8.81 -25.02
C GLY A 198 13.37 8.30 -23.84
N GLY A 199 12.73 7.86 -22.75
CA GLY A 199 13.41 7.41 -21.53
C GLY A 199 14.15 8.54 -20.80
N GLN A 200 13.65 9.77 -20.92
CA GLN A 200 14.20 10.95 -20.25
C GLN A 200 13.50 11.17 -18.90
N ASP A 201 14.08 12.02 -18.06
CA ASP A 201 13.40 12.45 -16.83
C ASP A 201 12.09 13.15 -17.18
N ILE A 202 10.99 12.67 -16.59
CA ILE A 202 9.66 13.23 -16.79
C ILE A 202 9.30 14.20 -15.69
N TRP A 203 8.46 15.17 -16.03
CA TRP A 203 7.81 16.01 -15.02
C TRP A 203 6.82 15.17 -14.20
N THR A 204 6.76 15.39 -12.88
CA THR A 204 5.70 14.86 -12.03
C THR A 204 5.22 15.98 -11.11
N ALA A 205 3.95 15.93 -10.70
CA ALA A 205 3.39 16.95 -9.82
C ALA A 205 4.12 17.06 -8.46
N TYR A 206 4.76 15.97 -8.03
CA TYR A 206 5.47 15.89 -6.76
C TYR A 206 6.94 16.31 -6.81
N ASN A 207 7.53 16.54 -8.00
CA ASN A 207 8.95 16.89 -8.14
C ASN A 207 9.36 18.14 -7.34
N SER A 208 8.46 19.13 -7.26
CA SER A 208 8.72 20.43 -6.61
C SER A 208 8.21 20.50 -5.16
N VAL A 209 7.56 19.44 -4.68
CA VAL A 209 7.03 19.38 -3.31
C VAL A 209 8.21 19.29 -2.33
N PRO A 210 8.34 20.23 -1.36
CA PRO A 210 9.44 20.19 -0.41
C PRO A 210 9.45 18.93 0.45
N ARG A 211 10.65 18.50 0.87
CA ARG A 211 10.78 17.45 1.88
C ARG A 211 10.06 17.87 3.16
N MET A 212 9.24 16.98 3.70
CA MET A 212 8.39 17.22 4.87
C MET A 212 8.52 16.09 5.89
N SER A 213 7.83 16.22 7.02
CA SER A 213 7.78 15.15 8.01
C SER A 213 7.05 13.92 7.46
N GLN A 214 7.33 12.73 7.99
CA GLN A 214 6.64 11.51 7.56
C GLN A 214 5.12 11.59 7.71
N ALA A 215 4.65 12.26 8.77
CA ALA A 215 3.22 12.44 9.03
C ALA A 215 2.57 13.36 7.97
N ASP A 216 3.24 14.44 7.59
CA ASP A 216 2.76 15.35 6.55
C ASP A 216 2.77 14.66 5.18
N TRP A 217 3.80 13.85 4.90
CA TRP A 217 3.90 13.05 3.68
C TRP A 217 2.72 12.07 3.56
N TYR A 218 2.39 11.34 4.63
CA TYR A 218 1.23 10.45 4.60
C TYR A 218 -0.08 11.21 4.43
N ARG A 219 -0.25 12.34 5.11
CA ARG A 219 -1.44 13.18 4.97
C ARG A 219 -1.63 13.64 3.53
N ILE A 220 -0.58 14.13 2.87
CA ILE A 220 -0.70 14.65 1.51
C ILE A 220 -0.91 13.54 0.48
N GLN A 221 -0.31 12.35 0.67
CA GLN A 221 -0.55 11.19 -0.19
C GLN A 221 -1.98 10.66 -0.08
N GLU A 222 -2.65 10.83 1.06
CA GLU A 222 -4.06 10.48 1.23
C GLU A 222 -4.99 11.50 0.55
N LEU A 223 -4.63 12.79 0.58
CA LEU A 223 -5.43 13.87 0.00
C LEU A 223 -5.24 14.02 -1.51
N CYS A 224 -3.99 13.92 -1.97
CA CYS A 224 -3.57 14.08 -3.34
C CYS A 224 -2.73 12.86 -3.78
N PRO A 225 -3.35 11.68 -3.99
CA PRO A 225 -2.62 10.47 -4.35
C PRO A 225 -1.74 10.68 -5.59
N GLN A 226 -0.57 10.05 -5.61
CA GLN A 226 0.23 9.97 -6.83
C GLN A 226 -0.46 9.01 -7.81
N PRO A 227 -0.52 9.35 -9.10
CA PRO A 227 -1.07 8.49 -10.14
C PRO A 227 -0.19 7.28 -10.45
#